data_AF-A0A239PHI8-F1
#
_entry.id   AF-A0A239PHI8-F1
#
_cell.length_a   1.000
_cell.length_b   1.000
_cell.length_c   1.000
_cell.angle_alpha   90.00
_cell.angle_beta   90.00
_cell.angle_gamma   90.00
#
_symmetry.space_group_name_H-M   'P 1'
#
loop_
_entity.id
_entity.type
_entity.pdbx_description
1 polymer ?
#
loop_
_entity_poly.entity_id
_entity_poly.type
_entity_poly.pdbx_seq_one_letter_code
_entity_poly.pdbx_strand_id
1 'polypeptide(L)'
;MGSLTTYGVSEGALNAVRALYGRSCYQHAALRAARCLSQFDPTTVGPDPVLMELALLYAASAVHAAPAKRTSYELQLVNTWTWGRPACSRWAPTLRRVDLEAALHWARYAQNSAWLVDPPGAPRRAAALQAVAALAHQLGFHHEAIVFAARLLTIQRETRKVDGLVHAELTLGIYLHASGSCTDGTMTATGAWRRWKNHYGSPRENTAALIVNVHVASLLMACGRATDGQTLMEEVVEPTDLLARHRTAMCRNVLDRLEGARLSHAAVHHNRFAVAVDLAERPRPT
;
A
#
# COMPACT_ATOMS: atom_id res chain seq x y z
N MET A 1 -6.40 -36.06 12.59
CA MET A 1 -5.61 -35.70 13.79
C MET A 1 -5.17 -34.25 13.60
N GLY A 2 -5.75 -33.30 14.33
CA GLY A 2 -5.40 -31.89 14.21
C GLY A 2 -4.15 -31.60 15.04
N SER A 3 -3.11 -31.04 14.42
CA SER A 3 -1.95 -30.51 15.13
C SER A 3 -2.43 -29.38 16.03
N LEU A 4 -2.42 -29.59 17.35
CA LEU A 4 -2.70 -28.55 18.32
C LEU A 4 -1.49 -27.61 18.33
N THR A 5 -1.69 -26.37 17.90
CA THR A 5 -0.67 -25.32 18.05
C THR A 5 -0.44 -25.07 19.53
N THR A 6 0.78 -24.65 19.89
CA THR A 6 1.22 -24.38 21.26
C THR A 6 0.27 -23.44 22.02
N TYR A 7 -0.45 -22.59 21.29
CA TYR A 7 -1.33 -21.56 21.83
C TYR A 7 -2.82 -21.78 21.53
N GLY A 8 -3.22 -22.93 20.99
CA GLY A 8 -4.64 -23.28 20.81
C GLY A 8 -5.36 -22.52 19.68
N VAL A 9 -4.64 -21.81 18.80
CA VAL A 9 -5.23 -21.29 17.56
C VAL A 9 -5.37 -22.45 16.58
N SER A 10 -6.61 -22.84 16.29
CA SER A 10 -6.88 -23.92 15.36
C SER A 10 -6.55 -23.53 13.92
N GLU A 11 -6.02 -24.47 13.12
CA GLU A 11 -5.84 -24.28 11.68
C GLU A 11 -7.15 -23.87 10.98
N GLY A 12 -8.30 -24.32 11.50
CA GLY A 12 -9.62 -23.92 11.03
C GLY A 12 -9.86 -22.41 11.16
N ALA A 13 -9.39 -21.77 12.23
CA ALA A 13 -9.49 -20.32 12.40
C ALA A 13 -8.63 -19.58 11.37
N LEU A 14 -7.38 -20.01 11.18
CA LEU A 14 -6.45 -19.44 10.19
C LEU A 14 -7.01 -19.57 8.76
N ASN A 15 -7.48 -20.77 8.39
CA ASN A 15 -8.05 -21.03 7.06
C ASN A 15 -9.31 -20.19 6.78
N ALA A 16 -10.14 -19.95 7.80
CA ALA A 16 -11.29 -19.08 7.65
C ALA A 16 -10.89 -17.61 7.41
N VAL A 17 -9.82 -17.12 8.04
CA VAL A 17 -9.28 -15.77 7.77
C VAL A 17 -8.69 -15.70 6.35
N ARG A 18 -7.90 -16.70 5.94
CA ARG A 18 -7.36 -16.79 4.57
C ARG A 18 -8.48 -16.77 3.51
N ALA A 19 -9.56 -17.51 3.74
CA ALA A 19 -10.69 -17.56 2.83
C ALA A 19 -11.39 -16.19 2.68
N LEU A 20 -11.54 -15.44 3.77
CA LEU A 20 -12.08 -14.08 3.73
C LEU A 20 -11.14 -13.11 3.01
N TYR A 21 -9.83 -13.22 3.29
CA TYR A 21 -8.81 -12.40 2.64
C TYR A 21 -8.75 -12.64 1.13
N GLY A 22 -8.72 -13.92 0.69
CA GLY A 22 -8.71 -14.28 -0.72
C GLY A 22 -9.95 -13.85 -1.50
N ARG A 23 -11.09 -13.67 -0.81
CA ARG A 23 -12.33 -13.10 -1.38
C ARG A 23 -12.39 -11.57 -1.28
N SER A 24 -11.29 -10.92 -0.89
CA SER A 24 -11.20 -9.46 -0.70
C SER A 24 -12.21 -8.89 0.32
N CYS A 25 -12.74 -9.70 1.24
CA CYS A 25 -13.61 -9.22 2.33
C CYS A 25 -12.74 -8.80 3.54
N TYR A 26 -11.82 -7.86 3.30
CA TYR A 26 -10.74 -7.47 4.22
C TYR A 26 -11.21 -7.04 5.60
N GLN A 27 -12.30 -6.26 5.69
CA GLN A 27 -12.84 -5.87 7.00
C GLN A 27 -13.28 -7.08 7.84
N HIS A 28 -13.90 -8.08 7.22
CA HIS A 28 -14.31 -9.30 7.91
C HIS A 28 -13.11 -10.17 8.27
N ALA A 29 -12.12 -10.27 7.38
CA ALA A 29 -10.87 -10.97 7.65
C ALA A 29 -10.14 -10.34 8.85
N ALA A 30 -10.03 -9.01 8.89
CA ALA A 30 -9.40 -8.28 9.98
C ALA A 30 -10.13 -8.49 11.31
N LEU A 31 -11.46 -8.31 11.34
CA LEU A 31 -12.26 -8.50 12.56
C LEU A 31 -12.21 -9.95 13.07
N ARG A 32 -12.18 -10.93 12.16
CA ARG A 32 -12.05 -12.35 12.52
C ARG A 32 -10.67 -12.66 13.07
N ALA A 33 -9.61 -12.15 12.43
CA ALA A 33 -8.24 -12.32 12.90
C ALA A 33 -8.05 -11.67 14.29
N ALA A 34 -8.54 -10.43 14.47
CA ALA A 34 -8.51 -9.73 15.76
C ALA A 34 -9.17 -10.54 16.88
N ARG A 35 -10.34 -11.17 16.62
CA ARG A 35 -11.01 -12.03 17.60
C ARG A 35 -10.18 -13.27 17.97
N CYS A 36 -9.48 -13.85 17.00
CA CYS A 36 -8.62 -15.02 17.27
C CYS A 36 -7.37 -14.63 18.07
N LEU A 37 -6.89 -13.39 17.88
CA LEU A 37 -5.70 -12.85 18.53
C LEU A 37 -5.98 -12.20 19.90
N SER A 38 -7.23 -11.82 20.20
CA SER A 38 -7.57 -11.02 21.39
C SER A 38 -7.33 -11.70 22.74
N GLN A 39 -7.06 -13.01 22.75
CA GLN A 39 -6.73 -13.76 23.96
C GLN A 39 -5.23 -13.78 24.27
N PHE A 40 -4.40 -13.16 23.42
CA PHE A 40 -2.95 -13.13 23.56
C PHE A 40 -2.44 -11.69 23.63
N ASP A 41 -1.28 -11.53 24.25
CA ASP A 41 -0.52 -10.29 24.24
C ASP A 41 0.68 -10.43 23.30
N PRO A 42 0.78 -9.62 22.22
CA PRO A 42 1.89 -9.70 21.26
C PRO A 42 3.26 -9.38 21.85
N THR A 43 3.33 -8.84 23.07
CA THR A 43 4.60 -8.53 23.76
C THR A 43 5.13 -9.67 24.61
N THR A 44 4.28 -10.61 25.03
CA THR A 44 4.66 -11.71 25.94
C THR A 44 4.59 -13.09 25.29
N VAL A 45 3.81 -13.25 24.22
CA VAL A 45 3.71 -14.52 23.50
C VAL A 45 5.00 -14.85 22.73
N GLY A 46 5.49 -16.08 22.85
CA GLY A 46 6.68 -16.54 22.15
C GLY A 46 6.48 -16.65 20.62
N PRO A 47 7.56 -16.88 19.85
CA PRO A 47 7.45 -17.03 18.41
C PRO A 47 6.67 -18.32 18.07
N ASP A 48 5.57 -18.18 17.33
CA ASP A 48 4.75 -19.29 16.85
C ASP A 48 4.39 -19.07 15.38
N PRO A 49 4.64 -20.05 14.48
CA PRO A 49 4.40 -19.86 13.05
C PRO A 49 2.94 -19.60 12.67
N VAL A 50 1.98 -20.17 13.41
CA VAL A 50 0.54 -20.01 13.13
C VAL A 50 0.06 -18.65 13.63
N LEU A 51 0.47 -18.23 14.82
CA LEU A 51 0.20 -16.88 15.31
C LEU A 51 0.85 -15.81 14.43
N MET A 52 2.09 -16.02 13.99
CA MET A 52 2.78 -15.13 13.07
C MET A 52 2.00 -14.96 11.76
N GLU A 53 1.51 -16.05 11.17
CA GLU A 53 0.73 -15.94 9.94
C GLU A 53 -0.63 -15.26 10.15
N LEU A 54 -1.32 -15.59 11.24
CA LEU A 54 -2.57 -14.93 11.60
C LEU A 54 -2.38 -13.43 11.83
N ALA A 55 -1.26 -13.03 12.45
CA ALA A 55 -0.88 -11.64 12.66
C ALA A 55 -0.59 -10.91 11.34
N LEU A 56 0.11 -11.56 10.39
CA LEU A 56 0.32 -11.01 9.05
C LEU A 56 -1.00 -10.80 8.30
N LEU A 57 -1.91 -11.78 8.37
CA LEU A 57 -3.24 -11.65 7.77
C LEU A 57 -4.07 -10.55 8.43
N TYR A 58 -3.97 -10.39 9.75
CA TYR A 58 -4.63 -9.30 10.46
C TYR A 58 -4.14 -7.95 9.95
N ALA A 59 -2.82 -7.76 9.94
CA ALA A 59 -2.18 -6.52 9.51
C ALA A 59 -2.51 -6.18 8.04
N ALA A 60 -2.37 -7.13 7.12
CA ALA A 60 -2.69 -6.92 5.71
C ALA A 60 -4.18 -6.58 5.52
N SER A 61 -5.07 -7.31 6.20
CA SER A 61 -6.52 -7.04 6.15
C SER A 61 -6.86 -5.66 6.72
N ALA A 62 -6.20 -5.25 7.81
CA ALA A 62 -6.41 -3.96 8.46
C ALA A 62 -6.03 -2.79 7.55
N VAL A 63 -4.86 -2.88 6.89
CA VAL A 63 -4.39 -1.89 5.91
C VAL A 63 -5.42 -1.68 4.79
N HIS A 64 -6.02 -2.76 4.29
CA HIS A 64 -7.03 -2.67 3.23
C HIS A 64 -8.44 -2.26 3.72
N ALA A 65 -8.79 -2.58 4.96
CA ALA A 65 -10.11 -2.29 5.53
C ALA A 65 -10.29 -0.82 5.94
N ALA A 66 -9.23 -0.16 6.37
CA ALA A 66 -9.25 1.23 6.81
C ALA A 66 -8.26 2.06 5.98
N PRO A 67 -8.64 2.52 4.76
CA PRO A 67 -7.79 3.41 3.99
C PRO A 67 -7.48 4.67 4.81
N ALA A 68 -6.21 5.12 4.75
CA ALA A 68 -5.68 6.26 5.49
C ALA A 68 -6.65 7.46 5.45
N LYS A 69 -6.86 8.11 6.61
CA LYS A 69 -7.82 9.20 6.89
C LYS A 69 -8.55 9.73 5.64
N ARG A 70 -9.76 9.21 5.41
CA ARG A 70 -10.73 9.80 4.50
C ARG A 70 -11.02 11.22 4.99
N THR A 71 -10.70 12.24 4.19
CA THR A 71 -11.35 13.53 4.36
C THR A 71 -12.85 13.28 4.16
N SER A 72 -13.67 13.84 5.05
CA SER A 72 -15.11 13.57 5.18
C SER A 72 -15.92 13.75 3.88
N TYR A 73 -15.33 14.42 2.87
CA TYR A 73 -15.90 14.71 1.56
C TYR A 73 -15.93 13.51 0.58
N GLU A 74 -15.12 12.46 0.77
CA GLU A 74 -14.99 11.38 -0.22
C GLU A 74 -16.02 10.25 -0.10
N LEU A 75 -16.82 10.23 0.97
CA LEU A 75 -17.80 9.16 1.23
C LEU A 75 -18.97 9.12 0.23
N GLN A 76 -19.19 10.18 -0.56
CA GLN A 76 -20.23 10.18 -1.61
C GLN A 76 -19.72 9.70 -2.98
N LEU A 77 -18.41 9.77 -3.26
CA LEU A 77 -17.88 9.50 -4.60
C LEU A 77 -17.28 8.08 -4.79
N VAL A 78 -16.92 7.38 -3.71
CA VAL A 78 -16.27 6.05 -3.78
C VAL A 78 -17.27 4.90 -4.00
N ASN A 79 -18.58 5.14 -3.88
CA ASN A 79 -19.60 4.10 -4.07
C ASN A 79 -19.84 3.69 -5.54
N THR A 80 -19.21 4.34 -6.52
CA THR A 80 -19.48 4.11 -7.95
C THR A 80 -18.42 3.25 -8.69
N TRP A 81 -17.34 2.81 -8.03
CA TRP A 81 -16.21 2.13 -8.71
C TRP A 81 -15.84 0.74 -8.19
N THR A 82 -16.75 0.03 -7.52
CA THR A 82 -16.49 -1.37 -7.19
C THR A 82 -16.74 -2.25 -8.42
N TRP A 83 -15.71 -2.39 -9.26
CA TRP A 83 -15.54 -3.51 -10.18
C TRP A 83 -15.86 -4.80 -9.42
N GLY A 84 -16.99 -5.42 -9.75
CA GLY A 84 -17.40 -6.73 -9.24
C GLY A 84 -17.15 -6.95 -7.74
N ARG A 85 -17.79 -6.19 -6.85
CA ARG A 85 -17.82 -6.59 -5.44
C ARG A 85 -18.54 -7.94 -5.34
N PRO A 86 -17.91 -9.03 -4.85
CA PRO A 86 -18.67 -10.19 -4.45
C PRO A 86 -19.63 -9.77 -3.33
N ALA A 87 -20.71 -10.54 -3.15
CA ALA A 87 -21.90 -10.33 -2.32
C ALA A 87 -21.72 -9.89 -0.83
N CYS A 88 -20.52 -9.52 -0.38
CA CYS A 88 -20.22 -9.02 0.97
C CYS A 88 -20.87 -7.66 1.31
N SER A 89 -21.49 -6.93 0.36
CA SER A 89 -22.19 -5.65 0.64
C SER A 89 -23.61 -5.80 1.19
N ARG A 90 -24.19 -7.02 1.20
CA ARG A 90 -25.54 -7.26 1.75
C ARG A 90 -25.63 -7.23 3.28
N TRP A 91 -24.51 -7.09 3.98
CA TRP A 91 -24.43 -7.18 5.45
C TRP A 91 -24.07 -5.82 6.09
N ALA A 92 -25.09 -4.96 6.17
CA ALA A 92 -25.45 -4.14 7.33
C ALA A 92 -24.58 -2.93 7.79
N PRO A 93 -25.22 -1.93 8.45
CA PRO A 93 -24.76 -0.54 8.57
C PRO A 93 -23.90 -0.22 9.81
N THR A 94 -23.34 -1.20 10.53
CA THR A 94 -22.55 -0.94 11.76
C THR A 94 -21.40 -1.93 11.94
N LEU A 95 -20.61 -2.17 10.90
CA LEU A 95 -19.38 -2.94 11.07
C LEU A 95 -18.42 -2.19 12.00
N ARG A 96 -17.95 -2.88 13.05
CA ARG A 96 -16.93 -2.34 13.97
C ARG A 96 -15.71 -1.87 13.16
N ARG A 97 -15.13 -0.74 13.56
CA ARG A 97 -13.87 -0.25 12.99
C ARG A 97 -12.75 -1.22 13.35
N VAL A 98 -11.84 -1.45 12.41
CA VAL A 98 -10.62 -2.22 12.66
C VAL A 98 -9.69 -1.37 13.51
N ASP A 99 -9.15 -1.96 14.57
CA ASP A 99 -8.17 -1.32 15.45
C ASP A 99 -6.78 -1.38 14.81
N LEU A 100 -6.36 -0.26 14.22
CA LEU A 100 -5.08 -0.17 13.51
C LEU A 100 -3.87 -0.20 14.45
N GLU A 101 -4.01 0.30 15.69
CA GLU A 101 -2.93 0.26 16.68
C GLU A 101 -2.68 -1.19 17.12
N ALA A 102 -3.76 -1.92 17.44
CA ALA A 102 -3.67 -3.35 17.72
C ALA A 102 -3.08 -4.13 16.54
N ALA A 103 -3.46 -3.79 15.30
CA ALA A 103 -2.87 -4.39 14.11
C ALA A 103 -1.36 -4.11 13.99
N LEU A 104 -0.91 -2.91 14.34
CA LEU A 104 0.51 -2.55 14.32
C LEU A 104 1.30 -3.35 15.37
N HIS A 105 0.77 -3.53 16.57
CA HIS A 105 1.39 -4.38 17.59
C HIS A 105 1.57 -5.83 17.11
N TRP A 106 0.55 -6.39 16.46
CA TRP A 106 0.64 -7.73 15.87
C TRP A 106 1.59 -7.81 14.67
N ALA A 107 1.69 -6.76 13.85
CA ALA A 107 2.68 -6.68 12.79
C ALA A 107 4.12 -6.68 13.33
N ARG A 108 4.39 -5.96 14.43
CA ARG A 108 5.68 -5.97 15.12
C ARG A 108 6.00 -7.35 15.71
N TYR A 109 5.01 -8.02 16.31
CA TYR A 109 5.16 -9.41 16.74
C TYR A 109 5.55 -10.34 15.58
N ALA A 110 4.85 -10.24 14.44
CA ALA A 110 5.15 -11.06 13.27
C ALA A 110 6.57 -10.80 12.74
N GLN A 111 7.03 -9.54 12.77
CA GLN A 111 8.38 -9.18 12.38
C GLN A 111 9.43 -9.76 13.33
N ASN A 112 9.26 -9.62 14.65
CA ASN A 112 10.19 -10.21 15.62
C ASN A 112 10.23 -11.74 15.50
N SER A 113 9.06 -12.38 15.36
CA SER A 113 8.95 -13.84 15.20
C SER A 113 9.64 -14.32 13.93
N ALA A 114 9.42 -13.66 12.79
CA ALA A 114 10.05 -14.03 11.51
C ALA A 114 11.58 -13.96 11.56
N TRP A 115 12.16 -13.07 12.36
CA TRP A 115 13.63 -13.00 12.53
C TRP A 115 14.18 -14.15 13.35
N LEU A 116 13.40 -14.67 14.30
CA LEU A 116 13.80 -15.80 15.14
C LEU A 116 13.60 -17.14 14.45
N VAL A 117 12.51 -17.32 13.70
CA VAL A 117 12.11 -18.64 13.18
C VAL A 117 12.44 -18.86 11.71
N ASP A 118 12.40 -17.81 10.89
CA ASP A 118 12.60 -17.96 9.46
C ASP A 118 14.07 -17.78 9.08
N PRO A 119 14.59 -18.52 8.08
CA PRO A 119 15.93 -18.27 7.56
C PRO A 119 16.03 -16.90 6.86
N PRO A 120 17.25 -16.35 6.70
CA PRO A 120 17.48 -15.17 5.86
C PRO A 120 16.89 -15.32 4.45
N GLY A 121 16.30 -14.25 3.91
CA GLY A 121 15.65 -14.26 2.59
C GLY A 121 14.26 -14.90 2.53
N ALA A 122 13.73 -15.44 3.64
CA ALA A 122 12.38 -16.00 3.65
C ALA A 122 11.32 -14.92 3.30
N PRO A 123 10.33 -15.23 2.42
CA PRO A 123 9.30 -14.27 2.01
C PRO A 123 8.51 -13.66 3.19
N ARG A 124 8.34 -14.41 4.28
CA ARG A 124 7.66 -13.96 5.49
C ARG A 124 8.36 -12.78 6.18
N ARG A 125 9.71 -12.73 6.16
CA ARG A 125 10.45 -11.58 6.70
C ARG A 125 10.11 -10.29 5.95
N ALA A 126 10.05 -10.35 4.62
CA ALA A 126 9.66 -9.21 3.80
C ALA A 126 8.19 -8.80 4.04
N ALA A 127 7.28 -9.77 4.10
CA ALA A 127 5.86 -9.51 4.38
C ALA A 127 5.66 -8.84 5.76
N ALA A 128 6.40 -9.26 6.78
CA ALA A 128 6.33 -8.66 8.11
C ALA A 128 6.84 -7.22 8.15
N LEU A 129 7.96 -6.92 7.48
CA LEU A 129 8.44 -5.54 7.35
C LEU A 129 7.43 -4.65 6.63
N GLN A 130 6.84 -5.15 5.54
CA GLN A 130 5.82 -4.43 4.78
C GLN A 130 4.58 -4.14 5.64
N ALA A 131 4.14 -5.11 6.45
CA ALA A 131 2.99 -4.95 7.34
C ALA A 131 3.23 -3.85 8.39
N VAL A 132 4.40 -3.85 9.04
CA VAL A 132 4.75 -2.79 10.01
C VAL A 132 4.82 -1.44 9.32
N ALA A 133 5.51 -1.35 8.19
CA ALA A 133 5.71 -0.09 7.48
C ALA A 133 4.37 0.53 7.01
N ALA A 134 3.46 -0.29 6.49
CA ALA A 134 2.15 0.14 6.02
C ALA A 134 1.25 0.66 7.16
N LEU A 135 1.18 -0.07 8.28
CA LEU A 135 0.36 0.33 9.42
C LEU A 135 0.95 1.56 10.14
N ALA A 136 2.27 1.61 10.31
CA ALA A 136 2.95 2.78 10.87
C ALA A 136 2.67 4.02 10.01
N HIS A 137 2.71 3.90 8.69
CA HIS A 137 2.36 4.99 7.78
C HIS A 137 0.90 5.44 7.94
N GLN A 138 -0.06 4.50 7.98
CA GLN A 138 -1.49 4.84 8.16
C GLN A 138 -1.79 5.53 9.49
N LEU A 139 -1.03 5.21 10.54
CA LEU A 139 -1.14 5.83 11.86
C LEU A 139 -0.35 7.15 11.98
N GLY A 140 0.40 7.56 10.94
CA GLY A 140 1.20 8.79 10.95
C GLY A 140 2.58 8.65 11.61
N PHE A 141 3.02 7.44 11.93
CA PHE A 141 4.37 7.16 12.45
C PHE A 141 5.39 7.13 11.30
N HIS A 142 5.59 8.28 10.65
CA HIS A 142 6.37 8.40 9.42
C HIS A 142 7.81 7.87 9.54
N HIS A 143 8.51 8.17 10.64
CA HIS A 143 9.88 7.69 10.85
C HIS A 143 9.95 6.16 10.91
N GLU A 144 9.05 5.52 11.65
CA GLU A 144 8.98 4.06 11.73
C GLU A 144 8.67 3.45 10.36
N ALA A 145 7.69 4.00 9.63
CA ALA A 145 7.36 3.55 8.29
C ALA A 145 8.59 3.59 7.34
N ILE A 146 9.36 4.67 7.37
CA ILE A 146 10.59 4.83 6.58
C ILE A 146 11.64 3.78 6.98
N VAL A 147 11.90 3.61 8.29
CA VAL A 147 12.88 2.64 8.80
C VAL A 147 12.55 1.22 8.33
N PHE A 148 11.29 0.80 8.46
CA PHE A 148 10.86 -0.53 8.05
C PHE A 148 10.82 -0.71 6.53
N ALA A 149 10.44 0.32 5.75
CA ALA A 149 10.50 0.28 4.29
C ALA A 149 11.94 0.23 3.76
N ALA A 150 12.87 0.94 4.39
CA ALA A 150 14.29 0.87 4.06
C ALA A 150 14.88 -0.53 4.36
N ARG A 151 14.51 -1.15 5.48
CA ARG A 151 14.86 -2.55 5.77
C ARG A 151 14.28 -3.52 4.75
N LEU A 152 13.04 -3.29 4.31
CA LEU A 152 12.40 -4.10 3.27
C LEU A 152 13.19 -4.02 1.96
N LEU A 153 13.60 -2.82 1.57
CA LEU A 153 14.45 -2.59 0.41
C LEU A 153 15.77 -3.36 0.50
N THR A 154 16.44 -3.36 1.66
CA THR A 154 17.67 -4.13 1.88
C THR A 154 17.44 -5.62 1.65
N ILE A 155 16.41 -6.22 2.25
CA ILE A 155 16.10 -7.65 2.05
C ILE A 155 15.78 -7.94 0.58
N GLN A 156 15.01 -7.09 -0.09
CA GLN A 156 14.63 -7.33 -1.49
C GLN A 156 15.84 -7.28 -2.44
N ARG A 157 16.85 -6.44 -2.14
CA ARG A 157 18.13 -6.44 -2.87
C ARG A 157 18.86 -7.77 -2.75
N GLU A 158 18.83 -8.41 -1.58
CA GLU A 158 19.46 -9.72 -1.35
C GLU A 158 18.77 -10.82 -2.16
N THR A 159 17.44 -10.78 -2.29
CA THR A 159 16.69 -11.80 -3.05
C THR A 159 16.87 -11.73 -4.57
N ARG A 160 17.37 -10.59 -5.09
CA ARG A 160 17.52 -10.30 -6.52
C ARG A 160 16.22 -10.42 -7.35
N LYS A 161 15.05 -10.39 -6.71
CA LYS A 161 13.74 -10.38 -7.39
C LYS A 161 13.35 -8.95 -7.75
N VAL A 162 13.27 -8.65 -9.04
CA VAL A 162 13.04 -7.28 -9.53
C VAL A 162 11.69 -6.73 -9.06
N ASP A 163 10.61 -7.52 -9.07
CA ASP A 163 9.29 -7.06 -8.59
C ASP A 163 9.32 -6.63 -7.13
N GLY A 164 9.95 -7.43 -6.28
CA GLY A 164 10.08 -7.12 -4.86
C GLY A 164 10.91 -5.86 -4.63
N LEU A 165 11.97 -5.68 -5.42
CA LEU A 165 12.83 -4.51 -5.36
C LEU A 165 12.11 -3.23 -5.81
N VAL A 166 11.40 -3.27 -6.94
CA VAL A 166 10.59 -2.15 -7.46
C VAL A 166 9.51 -1.78 -6.44
N HIS A 167 8.80 -2.76 -5.89
CA HIS A 167 7.77 -2.52 -4.88
C HIS A 167 8.32 -1.87 -3.61
N ALA A 168 9.48 -2.33 -3.12
CA ALA A 168 10.14 -1.78 -1.95
C ALA A 168 10.66 -0.35 -2.17
N GLU A 169 11.26 -0.07 -3.33
CA GLU A 169 11.69 1.30 -3.71
C GLU A 169 10.49 2.24 -3.80
N LEU A 170 9.41 1.81 -4.46
CA LEU A 170 8.19 2.61 -4.58
C LEU A 170 7.58 2.90 -3.20
N THR A 171 7.49 1.88 -2.34
CA THR A 171 6.97 2.02 -0.97
C THR A 171 7.80 3.00 -0.14
N LEU A 172 9.13 2.89 -0.18
CA LEU A 172 10.03 3.83 0.50
C LEU A 172 9.87 5.25 -0.04
N GLY A 173 9.77 5.42 -1.37
CA GLY A 173 9.55 6.72 -2.00
C GLY A 173 8.25 7.38 -1.53
N ILE A 174 7.16 6.62 -1.43
CA ILE A 174 5.87 7.10 -0.90
C ILE A 174 6.01 7.58 0.56
N TYR A 175 6.72 6.82 1.41
CA TYR A 175 6.85 7.19 2.84
C TYR A 175 7.79 8.36 3.06
N LEU A 176 8.89 8.47 2.31
CA LEU A 176 9.75 9.65 2.30
C LEU A 176 8.95 10.90 1.91
N HIS A 177 8.19 10.83 0.82
CA HIS A 177 7.33 11.92 0.38
C HIS A 177 6.29 12.30 1.45
N ALA A 178 5.62 11.31 2.07
CA ALA A 178 4.64 11.55 3.13
C ALA A 178 5.24 12.20 4.38
N SER A 179 6.54 12.03 4.62
CA SER A 179 7.26 12.70 5.72
C SER A 179 7.76 14.10 5.41
N GLY A 180 7.54 14.59 4.18
CA GLY A 180 8.00 15.90 3.70
C GLY A 180 9.33 15.89 2.95
N SER A 181 10.01 14.74 2.83
CA SER A 181 11.22 14.58 2.02
C SER A 181 10.89 14.40 0.53
N CYS A 182 10.27 15.42 -0.07
CA CYS A 182 9.71 15.37 -1.44
C CYS A 182 10.75 14.99 -2.51
N THR A 183 11.94 15.58 -2.47
CA THR A 183 13.02 15.29 -3.42
C THR A 183 13.47 13.83 -3.33
N ASP A 184 13.77 13.34 -2.13
CA ASP A 184 14.23 11.96 -1.93
C ASP A 184 13.13 10.95 -2.26
N GLY A 185 11.88 11.26 -1.89
CA GLY A 185 10.72 10.43 -2.19
C GLY A 185 10.48 10.27 -3.70
N THR A 186 10.45 11.40 -4.43
CA THR A 186 10.26 11.38 -5.90
C THR A 186 11.44 10.75 -6.62
N MET A 187 12.68 10.99 -6.18
CA MET A 187 13.88 10.37 -6.76
C MET A 187 13.85 8.85 -6.58
N THR A 188 13.52 8.37 -5.36
CA THR A 188 13.43 6.93 -5.06
C THR A 188 12.34 6.26 -5.88
N ALA A 189 11.15 6.86 -5.95
CA ALA A 189 10.03 6.34 -6.73
C ALA A 189 10.33 6.33 -8.24
N THR A 190 11.00 7.36 -8.76
CA THR A 190 11.46 7.40 -10.16
C THR A 190 12.51 6.32 -10.44
N GLY A 191 13.38 6.03 -9.46
CA GLY A 191 14.31 4.90 -9.50
C GLY A 191 13.61 3.56 -9.68
N ALA A 192 12.52 3.33 -8.94
CA ALA A 192 11.67 2.14 -9.06
C ALA A 192 11.11 1.99 -10.49
N TRP A 193 10.59 3.08 -11.07
CA TRP A 193 10.10 3.09 -12.45
C TRP A 193 11.19 2.74 -13.47
N ARG A 194 12.36 3.41 -13.39
CA ARG A 194 13.47 3.14 -14.31
C ARG A 194 13.94 1.69 -14.21
N ARG A 195 14.03 1.16 -12.99
CA ARG A 195 14.41 -0.24 -12.75
C ARG A 195 13.42 -1.20 -13.40
N TRP A 196 12.12 -0.96 -13.20
CA TRP A 196 11.07 -1.75 -13.82
C TRP A 196 11.22 -1.74 -15.35
N LYS A 197 11.34 -0.55 -15.96
CA LYS A 197 11.47 -0.36 -17.42
C LYS A 197 12.71 -1.06 -17.99
N ASN A 198 13.83 -0.95 -17.30
CA ASN A 198 15.08 -1.59 -17.72
C ASN A 198 15.01 -3.12 -17.70
N HIS A 199 14.18 -3.71 -16.84
CA HIS A 199 14.06 -5.16 -16.73
C HIS A 199 12.99 -5.75 -17.64
N TYR A 200 11.80 -5.14 -17.68
CA TYR A 200 10.64 -5.68 -18.41
C TYR A 200 10.43 -5.06 -19.79
N GLY A 201 11.11 -3.96 -20.11
CA GLY A 201 10.97 -3.27 -21.38
C GLY A 201 9.71 -2.42 -21.47
N SER A 202 8.88 -2.67 -22.49
CA SER A 202 7.72 -1.83 -22.79
C SER A 202 6.62 -1.94 -21.73
N PRO A 203 6.18 -0.83 -21.11
CA PRO A 203 5.17 -0.86 -20.04
C PRO A 203 3.73 -1.05 -20.52
N ARG A 204 3.47 -1.01 -21.83
CA ARG A 204 2.14 -0.80 -22.41
C ARG A 204 1.14 -1.92 -22.10
N GLU A 205 1.62 -3.14 -22.00
CA GLU A 205 0.76 -4.31 -21.78
C GLU A 205 0.76 -4.78 -20.32
N ASN A 206 1.60 -4.18 -19.48
CA ASN A 206 1.82 -4.66 -18.12
C ASN A 206 1.07 -3.83 -17.08
N THR A 207 0.08 -4.45 -16.43
CA THR A 207 -0.74 -3.79 -15.39
C THR A 207 0.11 -3.34 -14.18
N ALA A 208 1.17 -4.07 -13.84
CA ALA A 208 2.10 -3.66 -12.79
C ALA A 208 2.85 -2.37 -13.16
N ALA A 209 3.20 -2.19 -14.43
CA ALA A 209 3.80 -0.96 -14.92
C ALA A 209 2.87 0.24 -14.74
N LEU A 210 1.57 0.07 -15.05
CA LEU A 210 0.56 1.10 -14.84
C LEU A 210 0.44 1.51 -13.37
N ILE A 211 0.45 0.54 -12.46
CA ILE A 211 0.40 0.82 -11.01
C ILE A 211 1.62 1.63 -10.56
N VAL A 212 2.83 1.19 -10.92
CA VAL A 212 4.06 1.92 -10.59
C VAL A 212 4.04 3.32 -11.19
N ASN A 213 3.68 3.44 -12.47
CA ASN A 213 3.63 4.71 -13.19
C ASN A 213 2.66 5.72 -12.55
N VAL A 214 1.43 5.30 -12.24
CA VAL A 214 0.42 6.15 -11.58
C VAL A 214 0.92 6.65 -10.22
N HIS A 215 1.57 5.80 -9.43
CA HIS A 215 2.14 6.22 -8.15
C HIS A 215 3.27 7.26 -8.32
N VAL A 216 4.21 7.01 -9.23
CA VAL A 216 5.32 7.95 -9.48
C VAL A 216 4.81 9.27 -10.04
N ALA A 217 3.89 9.24 -11.02
CA ALA A 217 3.29 10.43 -11.61
C ALA A 217 2.52 11.24 -10.55
N SER A 218 1.75 10.57 -9.68
CA SER A 218 1.04 11.23 -8.59
C SER A 218 1.99 11.94 -7.63
N LEU A 219 3.14 11.34 -7.28
CA LEU A 219 4.15 11.96 -6.43
C LEU A 219 4.80 13.17 -7.11
N LEU A 220 5.19 13.05 -8.38
CA LEU A 220 5.77 14.15 -9.16
C LEU A 220 4.80 15.35 -9.23
N MET A 221 3.54 15.08 -9.55
CA MET A 221 2.51 16.12 -9.61
C MET A 221 2.23 16.76 -8.24
N ALA A 222 2.25 15.98 -7.16
CA ALA A 222 2.12 16.52 -5.79
C ALA A 222 3.27 17.48 -5.43
N CYS A 223 4.46 17.26 -6.00
CA CYS A 223 5.64 18.08 -5.79
C CYS A 223 5.79 19.27 -6.75
N GLY A 224 4.73 19.68 -7.46
CA GLY A 224 4.80 20.77 -8.44
C GLY A 224 5.59 20.43 -9.70
N ARG A 225 5.80 19.13 -9.99
CA ARG A 225 6.46 18.64 -11.22
C ARG A 225 5.40 18.04 -12.15
N ALA A 226 4.38 18.83 -12.46
CA ALA A 226 3.21 18.34 -13.20
C ALA A 226 3.59 17.86 -14.60
N THR A 227 4.45 18.60 -15.31
CA THR A 227 4.95 18.24 -16.64
C THR A 227 5.69 16.91 -16.63
N ASP A 228 6.57 16.66 -15.65
CA ASP A 228 7.29 15.38 -15.54
C ASP A 228 6.33 14.22 -15.28
N GLY A 229 5.34 14.42 -14.42
CA GLY A 229 4.29 13.42 -14.17
C GLY A 229 3.46 13.12 -15.41
N GLN A 230 3.14 14.15 -16.21
CA GLN A 230 2.39 14.01 -17.45
C GLN A 230 3.19 13.26 -18.53
N THR A 231 4.45 13.63 -18.75
CA THR A 231 5.37 12.90 -19.65
C THR A 231 5.46 11.44 -19.25
N LEU A 232 5.55 11.16 -17.95
CA LEU A 232 5.61 9.80 -17.44
C LEU A 232 4.32 9.00 -17.74
N MET A 233 3.15 9.64 -17.59
CA MET A 233 1.86 9.03 -17.96
C MET A 233 1.76 8.75 -19.46
N GLU A 234 2.34 9.58 -20.32
CA GLU A 234 2.36 9.38 -21.76
C GLU A 234 3.22 8.18 -22.18
N GLU A 235 4.28 7.84 -21.43
CA GLU A 235 5.09 6.65 -21.71
C GLU A 235 4.31 5.32 -21.62
N VAL A 236 3.23 5.28 -20.83
CA VAL A 236 2.39 4.09 -20.65
C VAL A 236 1.14 4.08 -21.52
N VAL A 237 0.91 5.15 -22.29
CA VAL A 237 -0.29 5.35 -23.10
C VAL A 237 0.08 5.48 -24.57
N GLU A 238 -0.28 4.50 -25.40
CA GLU A 238 -0.46 4.74 -26.84
C GLU A 238 -1.96 4.66 -27.19
N PRO A 239 -2.49 5.61 -28.00
CA PRO A 239 -3.93 5.77 -28.21
C PRO A 239 -4.53 4.82 -29.26
N THR A 240 -3.81 3.75 -29.63
CA THR A 240 -4.13 2.92 -30.81
C THR A 240 -5.21 1.87 -30.55
N ASP A 241 -5.46 1.46 -29.30
CA ASP A 241 -6.54 0.51 -28.96
C ASP A 241 -7.47 1.03 -27.84
N LEU A 242 -8.76 0.68 -27.93
CA LEU A 242 -9.83 1.00 -26.98
C LEU A 242 -9.48 0.59 -25.54
N LEU A 243 -8.78 -0.54 -25.36
CA LEU A 243 -8.35 -1.02 -24.05
C LEU A 243 -7.32 -0.06 -23.41
N ALA A 244 -6.37 0.45 -24.20
CA ALA A 244 -5.39 1.44 -23.76
C ALA A 244 -6.07 2.77 -23.41
N ARG A 245 -7.06 3.21 -24.19
CA ARG A 245 -7.87 4.41 -23.88
C ARG A 245 -8.64 4.25 -22.56
N HIS A 246 -9.23 3.08 -22.32
CA HIS A 246 -9.97 2.82 -21.08
C HIS A 246 -9.06 2.84 -19.85
N ARG A 247 -7.89 2.19 -19.92
CA ARG A 247 -6.88 2.21 -18.85
C ARG A 247 -6.34 3.61 -18.60
N THR A 248 -6.13 4.40 -19.66
CA THR A 248 -5.73 5.82 -19.57
C THR A 248 -6.79 6.65 -18.84
N ALA A 249 -8.05 6.50 -19.24
CA ALA A 249 -9.16 7.19 -18.58
C ALA A 249 -9.25 6.80 -17.10
N MET A 250 -9.01 5.53 -16.74
CA MET A 250 -8.93 5.12 -15.34
C MET A 250 -7.79 5.82 -14.60
N CYS A 251 -6.57 5.85 -15.17
CA CYS A 251 -5.43 6.47 -14.53
C CYS A 251 -5.63 7.98 -14.34
N ARG A 252 -6.16 8.67 -15.35
CA ARG A 252 -6.53 10.10 -15.25
C ARG A 252 -7.60 10.32 -14.19
N ASN A 253 -8.69 9.54 -14.20
CA ASN A 253 -9.74 9.63 -13.19
C ASN A 253 -9.20 9.41 -11.76
N VAL A 254 -8.21 8.52 -11.58
CA VAL A 254 -7.55 8.33 -10.28
C VAL A 254 -6.73 9.58 -9.93
N LEU A 255 -5.91 10.09 -10.84
CA LEU A 255 -5.10 11.29 -10.59
C LEU A 255 -5.97 12.53 -10.29
N ASP A 256 -7.05 12.75 -11.05
CA ASP A 256 -7.98 13.85 -10.85
C ASP A 256 -8.62 13.78 -9.45
N ARG A 257 -9.01 12.59 -9.00
CA ARG A 257 -9.50 12.40 -7.62
C ARG A 257 -8.46 12.69 -6.56
N LEU A 258 -7.19 12.42 -6.86
CA LEU A 258 -6.08 12.74 -5.96
C LEU A 258 -5.74 14.25 -5.98
N GLU A 259 -6.32 15.07 -6.85
CA GLU A 259 -6.00 16.51 -6.96
C GLU A 259 -6.14 17.27 -5.64
N GLY A 260 -7.25 17.09 -4.91
CA GLY A 260 -7.43 17.76 -3.62
C GLY A 260 -6.33 17.42 -2.60
N ALA A 261 -5.96 16.13 -2.53
CA ALA A 261 -4.87 15.68 -1.65
C ALA A 261 -3.50 16.21 -2.12
N ARG A 262 -3.26 16.24 -3.45
CA ARG A 262 -2.02 16.79 -4.05
C ARG A 262 -1.87 18.28 -3.76
N LEU A 263 -2.94 19.06 -3.94
CA LEU A 263 -2.94 20.50 -3.63
C LEU A 263 -2.76 20.75 -2.14
N SER A 264 -3.40 19.94 -1.27
CA SER A 264 -3.19 20.03 0.18
C SER A 264 -1.74 19.71 0.57
N HIS A 265 -1.13 18.69 -0.04
CA HIS A 265 0.29 18.38 0.18
C HIS A 265 1.18 19.55 -0.26
N ALA A 266 0.94 20.06 -1.48
CA ALA A 266 1.72 21.16 -2.02
C ALA A 266 1.60 22.43 -1.18
N ALA A 267 0.42 22.72 -0.63
CA ALA A 267 0.22 23.87 0.25
C ALA A 267 0.96 23.77 1.61
N VAL A 268 1.33 22.57 2.05
CA VAL A 268 2.04 22.31 3.31
C VAL A 268 3.55 22.28 3.08
N HIS A 269 4.00 21.64 2.00
CA HIS A 269 5.43 21.33 1.79
C HIS A 269 6.10 22.17 0.71
N HIS A 270 5.33 22.85 -0.13
CA HIS A 270 5.85 23.71 -1.19
C HIS A 270 5.40 25.15 -0.96
N ASN A 271 6.26 26.10 -1.32
CA ASN A 271 5.92 27.51 -1.23
C ASN A 271 4.67 27.77 -2.10
N ARG A 272 3.59 28.29 -1.51
CA ARG A 272 2.29 28.51 -2.18
C ARG A 272 2.43 29.29 -3.49
N PHE A 273 3.43 30.16 -3.61
CA PHE A 273 3.74 30.89 -4.84
C PHE A 273 4.21 29.99 -5.99
N ALA A 274 5.02 28.97 -5.71
CA ALA A 274 5.49 28.03 -6.74
C ALA A 274 4.32 27.19 -7.30
N VAL A 275 3.36 26.82 -6.45
CA VAL A 275 2.16 26.08 -6.85
C VAL A 275 1.21 26.93 -7.69
N ALA A 276 1.05 28.21 -7.35
CA ALA A 276 0.18 29.13 -8.09
C ALA A 276 0.71 29.47 -9.49
N VAL A 277 2.03 29.59 -9.64
CA VAL A 277 2.68 29.83 -10.94
C VAL A 277 2.51 28.63 -11.87
N ASP A 278 2.78 27.41 -11.39
CA ASP A 278 2.63 26.18 -12.19
C ASP A 278 1.16 25.94 -12.62
N LEU A 279 0.18 26.31 -11.78
CA LEU A 279 -1.25 26.24 -12.15
C LEU A 279 -1.66 27.34 -13.16
N ALA A 280 -1.06 28.52 -13.08
CA ALA A 280 -1.36 29.63 -13.99
C ALA A 280 -0.78 29.42 -15.40
N GLU A 281 0.30 28.65 -15.51
CA GLU A 281 0.97 28.34 -16.77
C GLU A 281 0.35 27.15 -17.52
N ARG A 282 -0.61 26.42 -16.92
CA ARG A 282 -1.30 25.32 -17.62
C ARG A 282 -2.16 25.86 -18.78
N PRO A 283 -1.98 25.36 -20.01
CA PRO A 283 -2.90 25.67 -21.10
C PRO A 283 -4.28 25.18 -20.72
N ARG A 284 -5.30 26.04 -20.85
CA ARG A 284 -6.68 25.63 -20.62
C ARG A 284 -7.02 24.53 -21.63
N PRO A 285 -7.61 23.41 -21.20
CA PRO A 285 -8.08 22.40 -22.13
C PRO A 285 -9.08 23.06 -23.10
N THR A 286 -8.84 22.88 -24.38
CA THR A 286 -9.73 23.30 -25.48
C THR A 286 -10.74 22.21 -25.77
#